data_AF-A0A1J3H400-F1
#
_entry.id   AF-A0A1J3H400-F1
#
_cell.length_a   1.000
_cell.length_b   1.000
_cell.length_c   1.000
_cell.angle_alpha   90.00
_cell.angle_beta   90.00
_cell.angle_gamma   90.00
#
_symmetry.space_group_name_H-M   'P 1'
#
loop_
_entity.id
_entity.type
_entity.pdbx_description
1 polymer ?
#
loop_
_entity_poly.entity_id
_entity_poly.type
_entity_poly.pdbx_seq_one_letter_code
_entity_poly.pdbx_strand_id
1 'polypeptide(L)'
;MSQKAVREFDGKLMLSRWLHQHSDFKFDNFASITPTTQLDKLPSKHPFLLDHKLVVKPDQLIKRRGKSGLILLNSDWNQVVEWVNQRRDKEVKVEQVSG
;
A
#
# COMPACT_ATOMS: atom_id res chain seq x y z
N MET A 1 -1.62 24.80 -17.41
CA MET A 1 -1.96 24.13 -16.14
C MET A 1 -1.01 22.96 -15.93
N SER A 2 -0.39 22.80 -14.75
CA SER A 2 0.49 21.66 -14.47
C SER A 2 -0.29 20.52 -13.80
N GLN A 3 0.00 19.29 -14.22
CA GLN A 3 -0.57 18.08 -13.61
C GLN A 3 0.45 17.50 -12.62
N LYS A 4 0.00 17.14 -11.41
CA LYS A 4 0.83 16.53 -10.38
C LYS A 4 0.32 15.12 -10.08
N ALA A 5 1.25 14.18 -9.94
CA ALA A 5 0.89 12.82 -9.55
C ALA A 5 0.41 12.79 -8.09
N VAL A 6 -0.59 11.94 -7.82
CA VAL A 6 -1.07 11.61 -6.47
C VAL A 6 -0.61 10.20 -6.09
N ARG A 7 -0.45 9.95 -4.80
CA ARG A 7 -0.17 8.60 -4.29
C ARG A 7 -1.37 7.70 -4.51
N GLU A 8 -1.12 6.40 -4.61
CA GLU A 8 -2.17 5.41 -4.83
C GLU A 8 -3.19 5.42 -3.68
N PHE A 9 -2.72 5.53 -2.43
CA PHE A 9 -3.58 5.63 -1.24
C PHE A 9 -4.52 6.83 -1.30
N ASP A 10 -4.01 8.02 -1.61
CA ASP A 10 -4.80 9.25 -1.65
C ASP A 10 -5.86 9.20 -2.76
N GLY A 11 -5.47 8.74 -3.96
CA GLY A 11 -6.39 8.56 -5.07
C GLY A 11 -7.50 7.55 -4.76
N LYS A 12 -7.15 6.43 -4.11
CA LYS A 12 -8.09 5.40 -3.65
C LYS A 12 -9.03 5.91 -2.57
N LEU A 13 -8.54 6.71 -1.63
CA LEU A 13 -9.34 7.32 -0.59
C LEU A 13 -10.35 8.32 -1.16
N MET A 14 -9.93 9.16 -2.11
CA MET A 14 -10.83 10.08 -2.82
C MET A 14 -11.92 9.32 -3.58
N LEU A 15 -11.54 8.26 -4.31
CA LEU A 15 -12.46 7.41 -5.06
C LEU A 15 -13.45 6.68 -4.14
N SER A 16 -12.96 6.06 -3.06
CA SER A 16 -13.78 5.36 -2.05
C SER A 16 -14.87 6.28 -1.50
N ARG A 17 -14.49 7.50 -1.07
CA ARG A 17 -15.44 8.49 -0.54
C ARG A 17 -16.52 8.85 -1.55
N TRP A 18 -16.15 9.08 -2.81
CA TRP A 18 -17.12 9.42 -3.84
C TRP A 18 -18.04 8.25 -4.15
N LEU A 19 -17.50 7.04 -4.34
CA LEU A 19 -18.28 5.84 -4.62
C LEU A 19 -19.26 5.51 -3.49
N HIS A 20 -18.86 5.72 -2.24
CA HIS A 20 -19.74 5.53 -1.09
C HIS A 20 -20.96 6.46 -1.07
N GLN A 21 -20.82 7.66 -1.63
CA GLN A 21 -21.89 8.65 -1.68
C GLN A 21 -22.83 8.45 -2.88
N HIS A 22 -22.37 7.77 -3.92
CA HIS A 22 -23.05 7.73 -5.22
C HIS A 22 -23.33 6.31 -5.73
N SER A 23 -22.98 5.27 -4.97
CA SER A 23 -23.20 3.86 -5.34
C SER A 23 -23.18 2.94 -4.13
N ASP A 24 -23.65 1.71 -4.30
CA ASP A 24 -23.56 0.64 -3.30
C ASP A 24 -22.16 -0.01 -3.23
N PHE A 25 -21.24 0.38 -4.11
CA PHE A 25 -19.91 -0.19 -4.15
C PHE A 25 -19.09 0.24 -2.92
N LYS A 26 -18.54 -0.73 -2.19
CA LYS A 26 -17.69 -0.52 -1.01
C LYS A 26 -16.23 -0.81 -1.33
N PHE A 27 -15.37 0.12 -0.96
CA PHE A 27 -13.93 0.02 -1.22
C PHE A 27 -13.16 0.54 -0.03
N ASP A 28 -12.96 -0.33 0.97
CA ASP A 28 -12.58 0.08 2.32
C ASP A 28 -11.37 -0.68 2.89
N ASN A 29 -10.98 -1.78 2.24
CA ASN A 29 -9.93 -2.67 2.73
C ASN A 29 -8.55 -2.25 2.22
N PHE A 30 -8.12 -1.04 2.59
CA PHE A 30 -6.75 -0.58 2.37
C PHE A 30 -6.27 0.27 3.55
N ALA A 31 -4.97 0.17 3.83
CA ALA A 31 -4.31 0.92 4.89
C ALA A 31 -2.96 1.45 4.39
N SER A 32 -2.54 2.59 4.93
CA SER A 32 -1.21 3.17 4.66
C SER A 32 -0.29 2.89 5.83
N ILE A 33 0.96 2.54 5.52
CA ILE A 33 2.02 2.34 6.49
C ILE A 33 3.10 3.39 6.25
N THR A 34 3.35 4.21 7.26
CA THR A 34 4.39 5.25 7.28
C THR A 34 5.53 4.85 8.23
N PRO A 35 6.68 5.55 8.21
CA PRO A 35 7.77 5.28 9.15
C PRO A 35 7.33 5.34 10.63
N THR A 36 6.39 6.23 10.96
CA THR A 36 5.85 6.43 12.31
C THR A 36 4.69 5.49 12.67
N THR A 37 4.27 4.61 11.76
CA THR A 37 3.16 3.69 11.99
C THR A 37 3.56 2.57 12.95
N GLN A 38 2.83 2.46 14.07
CA GLN A 38 2.89 1.37 15.03
C GLN A 38 2.14 0.15 14.48
N LEU A 39 2.88 -0.85 13.97
CA LEU A 39 2.32 -2.00 13.26
C LEU A 39 1.48 -2.90 14.18
N ASP A 40 1.86 -3.03 15.43
CA ASP A 40 1.14 -3.77 16.48
C ASP A 40 -0.28 -3.24 16.72
N LYS A 41 -0.49 -1.93 16.57
CA LYS A 41 -1.79 -1.28 16.80
C LYS A 41 -2.66 -1.16 15.55
N LEU A 42 -2.10 -1.44 14.37
CA LEU A 42 -2.81 -1.25 13.11
C LEU A 42 -4.01 -2.19 12.95
N PRO A 43 -3.94 -3.49 13.32
CA PRO A 43 -5.08 -4.41 13.24
C PRO A 43 -6.30 -3.96 14.05
N SER A 44 -6.10 -3.30 15.20
CA SER A 44 -7.21 -2.79 16.01
C SER A 44 -8.00 -1.70 15.29
N LYS A 45 -7.37 -0.96 14.36
CA LYS A 45 -8.03 0.06 13.54
C LYS A 45 -8.56 -0.51 12.22
N HIS A 46 -7.95 -1.58 11.74
CA HIS A 46 -8.24 -2.20 10.45
C HIS A 46 -8.33 -3.72 10.61
N PRO A 47 -9.46 -4.26 11.12
CA PRO A 47 -9.60 -5.68 11.43
C PRO A 47 -9.36 -6.61 10.24
N PHE A 48 -9.67 -6.16 9.02
CA PHE A 48 -9.46 -6.93 7.78
C PHE A 48 -8.01 -7.40 7.59
N LEU A 49 -7.04 -6.75 8.23
CA LEU A 49 -5.63 -7.15 8.21
C LEU A 49 -5.41 -8.57 8.77
N LEU A 50 -6.25 -9.02 9.70
CA LEU A 50 -6.15 -10.37 10.28
C LEU A 50 -7.06 -11.39 9.59
N ASP A 51 -8.13 -10.92 8.95
CA ASP A 51 -9.18 -11.80 8.41
C ASP A 51 -8.96 -12.20 6.94
N HIS A 52 -8.10 -11.49 6.22
CA HIS A 52 -7.91 -11.67 4.77
C HIS A 52 -6.45 -11.91 4.39
N LYS A 53 -6.26 -12.52 3.22
CA LYS A 53 -4.96 -12.49 2.54
C LYS A 53 -4.69 -11.10 1.99
N LEU A 54 -3.47 -10.65 2.18
CA LEU A 54 -3.03 -9.28 1.96
C LEU A 54 -2.07 -9.18 0.77
N VAL A 55 -2.00 -7.95 0.25
CA VAL A 55 -0.97 -7.50 -0.68
C VAL A 55 -0.33 -6.27 -0.07
N VAL A 56 1.00 -6.26 0.03
CA VAL A 56 1.77 -5.09 0.49
C VAL A 56 2.78 -4.66 -0.57
N LYS A 57 2.91 -3.34 -0.73
CA LYS A 57 3.76 -2.69 -1.75
C LYS A 57 4.06 -1.25 -1.35
N PRO A 58 5.16 -0.63 -1.85
CA PRO A 58 5.43 0.77 -1.63
C PRO A 58 4.50 1.65 -2.49
N ASP A 59 4.20 2.83 -1.94
CA ASP A 59 3.37 3.86 -2.58
C ASP A 59 4.13 5.18 -2.69
N GLN A 60 5.20 5.15 -3.50
CA GLN A 60 6.11 6.28 -3.73
C GLN A 60 6.20 6.61 -5.22
N LEU A 61 5.07 6.46 -5.96
CA LEU A 61 4.98 6.65 -7.42
C LEU A 61 5.85 5.70 -8.27
N ILE A 62 6.46 4.69 -7.64
CA ILE A 62 7.26 3.65 -8.29
C ILE A 62 6.38 2.84 -9.26
N LYS A 63 6.82 2.76 -10.52
CA LYS A 63 6.17 1.96 -11.56
C LYS A 63 6.74 0.55 -11.59
N ARG A 64 6.04 -0.37 -12.28
CA ARG A 64 6.46 -1.77 -12.49
C ARG A 64 6.88 -2.54 -11.20
N ARG A 65 6.28 -2.20 -10.05
CA ARG A 65 6.59 -2.75 -8.72
C ARG A 65 6.66 -4.30 -8.69
N GLY A 66 5.80 -4.98 -9.45
CA GLY A 66 5.84 -6.44 -9.56
C GLY A 66 7.12 -6.98 -10.20
N LYS A 67 7.60 -6.35 -11.29
CA LYS A 67 8.87 -6.72 -11.94
C LYS A 67 10.09 -6.38 -11.07
N SER A 68 9.98 -5.34 -10.24
CA SER A 68 11.04 -4.90 -9.33
C SER A 68 11.07 -5.66 -7.99
N GLY A 69 10.23 -6.67 -7.79
CA GLY A 69 10.18 -7.42 -6.52
C GLY A 69 9.68 -6.59 -5.33
N LEU A 70 8.95 -5.50 -5.59
CA LEU A 70 8.41 -4.58 -4.59
C LEU A 70 6.92 -4.81 -4.33
N ILE A 71 6.44 -6.03 -4.52
CA ILE A 71 5.09 -6.43 -4.15
C ILE A 71 5.19 -7.80 -3.48
N LEU A 72 4.61 -7.91 -2.29
CA LEU A 72 4.33 -9.19 -1.66
C LEU A 72 2.84 -9.49 -1.85
N LEU A 73 2.54 -10.70 -2.34
CA LEU A 73 1.20 -11.15 -2.69
C LEU A 73 0.78 -12.31 -1.79
N ASN A 74 -0.53 -12.42 -1.55
CA ASN A 74 -1.17 -13.55 -0.86
C ASN A 74 -0.54 -13.86 0.51
N SER A 75 -0.39 -12.83 1.35
CA SER A 75 0.31 -12.95 2.63
C SER A 75 -0.63 -12.73 3.81
N ASP A 76 -0.31 -13.31 4.96
CA ASP A 76 -0.95 -12.93 6.22
C ASP A 76 -0.30 -11.68 6.85
N TRP A 77 -0.88 -11.18 7.94
CA TRP A 77 -0.39 -9.98 8.61
C TRP A 77 1.04 -10.11 9.14
N ASN A 78 1.43 -11.27 9.67
CA ASN A 78 2.76 -11.48 10.22
C ASN A 78 3.83 -11.41 9.12
N GLN A 79 3.56 -12.05 7.98
CA GLN A 79 4.41 -11.97 6.78
C GLN A 79 4.52 -10.53 6.26
N VAL A 80 3.42 -9.77 6.29
CA VAL A 80 3.42 -8.34 5.92
C VAL A 80 4.31 -7.53 6.86
N VAL A 81 4.18 -7.71 8.18
CA VAL A 81 5.01 -7.02 9.18
C VAL A 81 6.48 -7.32 8.99
N GLU A 82 6.84 -8.59 8.80
CA GLU A 82 8.21 -9.00 8.52
C GLU A 82 8.75 -8.35 7.23
N TRP A 83 7.98 -8.43 6.14
CA TRP A 83 8.37 -7.87 4.85
C TRP A 83 8.57 -6.35 4.91
N VAL A 84 7.70 -5.64 5.64
CA VAL A 84 7.78 -4.20 5.88
C VAL A 84 9.02 -3.87 6.71
N ASN A 85 9.27 -4.55 7.83
CA ASN A 85 10.44 -4.27 8.68
C ASN A 85 11.77 -4.52 7.95
N GLN A 86 11.81 -5.49 7.04
CA GLN A 86 12.98 -5.75 6.22
C GLN A 86 13.29 -4.63 5.21
N ARG A 87 12.33 -3.79 4.84
CA ARG A 87 12.43 -2.83 3.71
C ARG A 87 12.16 -1.38 4.07
N ARG A 88 11.39 -1.12 5.12
CA ARG A 88 11.08 0.21 5.61
C ARG A 88 12.39 0.93 5.95
N ASP A 89 12.46 2.20 5.57
CA ASP A 89 13.61 3.09 5.80
C ASP A 89 14.94 2.59 5.19
N LYS A 90 14.86 1.68 4.22
CA LYS A 90 16.03 1.23 3.43
C LYS A 90 15.95 1.76 2.01
N GLU A 91 17.11 2.13 1.49
CA GLU A 91 17.23 2.54 0.10
C GLU A 91 16.99 1.35 -0.84
N VAL A 92 16.22 1.60 -1.89
CA VAL A 92 15.96 0.63 -2.95
C VAL A 92 16.25 1.30 -4.28
N LYS A 93 17.20 0.73 -5.03
CA LYS A 93 17.43 1.14 -6.41
C LYS A 93 16.35 0.55 -7.31
N VAL A 94 15.51 1.42 -7.89
CA VAL A 94 14.48 1.03 -8.85
C VAL A 94 14.95 1.44 -10.25
N GLU A 95 15.00 0.48 -11.16
CA GLU A 95 15.41 0.63 -12.57
C GLU A 95 16.93 0.78 -12.79
N GLN A 96 17.43 0.02 -13.77
CA GLN A 96 18.71 0.24 -14.44
C GLN A 96 18.36 0.27 -15.94
N VAL A 97 18.39 1.45 -16.54
CA VAL A 97 18.40 1.58 -18.00
C VAL A 97 19.83 1.88 -18.38
N SER A 98 20.48 0.94 -19.04
CA SER A 98 21.73 1.16 -19.78
C SER A 98 21.35 1.18 -21.26
N GLY A 99 21.61 2.31 -21.90
CA GLY A 99 21.59 2.49 -23.36
C GLY A 99 22.94 3.01 -23.80
#